data_AF-A0A5D0VYJ9-F1
#
_entry.id   AF-A0A5D0VYJ9-F1
#
_cell.length_a   1.000
_cell.length_b   1.000
_cell.length_c   1.000
_cell.angle_alpha   90.00
_cell.angle_beta   90.00
_cell.angle_gamma   90.00
#
_symmetry.space_group_name_H-M   'P 1'
#
loop_
_entity.id
_entity.type
_entity.pdbx_description
1 polymer ?
#
loop_
_entity_poly.entity_id
_entity_poly.type
_entity_poly.pdbx_seq_one_letter_code
_entity_poly.pdbx_strand_id
1 'polypeptide(L)'
;MKSPRIILLAHGSSDKRWCETFEQLAAPTLASVNNAQVAYMELAEPSMDTVIKEGVAEGTTEFRIVPLFLAAGRHLRKDVPAMIEELEKVHGATIQLAPPIGENPLLGQAIRDVVMLQLEETPA
;
A
#
# COMPACT_ATOMS: atom_id res chain seq x y z
N MET A 1 13.60 -18.93 6.40
CA MET A 1 12.51 -18.04 6.89
C MET A 1 11.67 -17.67 5.67
N LYS A 2 10.34 -17.78 5.74
CA LYS A 2 9.47 -17.30 4.64
C LYS A 2 9.53 -15.77 4.64
N SER A 3 9.61 -15.15 3.46
CA SER A 3 9.50 -13.70 3.34
C SER A 3 8.09 -13.25 3.76
N PRO A 4 7.95 -12.09 4.43
CA PRO A 4 6.64 -11.57 4.81
C PRO A 4 5.79 -11.25 3.57
N ARG A 5 4.48 -11.37 3.67
CA ARG A 5 3.55 -10.88 2.62
C ARG A 5 3.55 -9.35 2.64
N ILE A 6 3.74 -8.73 1.49
CA ILE A 6 3.72 -7.27 1.33
C ILE A 6 2.30 -6.82 1.01
N ILE A 7 1.79 -5.85 1.76
CA ILE A 7 0.49 -5.23 1.53
C ILE A 7 0.72 -3.78 1.13
N LEU A 8 0.35 -3.42 -0.10
CA LEU A 8 0.30 -2.03 -0.55
C LEU A 8 -1.04 -1.43 -0.13
N LEU A 9 -1.03 -0.55 0.86
CA LEU A 9 -2.26 -0.01 1.46
C LEU A 9 -2.66 1.32 0.80
N ALA A 10 -3.85 1.35 0.21
CA ALA A 10 -4.47 2.56 -0.35
C ALA A 10 -5.75 2.93 0.44
N HIS A 11 -6.21 4.18 0.34
CA HIS A 11 -7.43 4.62 1.06
C HIS A 11 -8.71 3.95 0.54
N GLY A 12 -8.73 3.60 -0.75
CA GLY A 12 -9.93 3.14 -1.46
C GLY A 12 -10.93 4.27 -1.73
N SER A 13 -11.84 4.02 -2.68
CA SER A 13 -12.87 4.97 -3.11
C SER A 13 -13.96 4.22 -3.87
N SER A 14 -15.18 4.77 -3.86
CA SER A 14 -16.26 4.28 -4.72
C SER A 14 -16.10 4.70 -6.19
N ASP A 15 -15.20 5.66 -6.48
CA ASP A 15 -14.83 6.02 -7.85
C ASP A 15 -13.86 4.98 -8.43
N LYS A 16 -14.27 4.28 -9.49
CA LYS A 16 -13.45 3.27 -10.17
C LYS A 16 -12.12 3.82 -10.67
N ARG A 17 -12.09 5.06 -11.17
CA ARG A 17 -10.87 5.68 -11.71
C ARG A 17 -9.80 5.88 -10.64
N TRP A 18 -10.24 6.07 -9.39
CA TRP A 18 -9.35 6.15 -8.24
C TRP A 18 -8.66 4.80 -8.01
N CYS A 19 -9.44 3.71 -7.93
CA CYS A 19 -8.88 2.37 -7.74
C CYS A 19 -7.98 1.96 -8.90
N GLU A 20 -8.38 2.23 -10.15
CA GLU A 20 -7.57 1.98 -11.35
C GLU A 20 -6.19 2.66 -11.27
N THR A 21 -6.13 3.88 -10.74
CA THR A 21 -4.85 4.60 -10.55
C THR A 21 -3.94 3.86 -9.55
N PHE A 22 -4.49 3.42 -8.41
CA PHE A 22 -3.73 2.66 -7.41
C PHE A 22 -3.31 1.28 -7.91
N GLU A 23 -4.15 0.61 -8.69
CA GLU A 23 -3.83 -0.66 -9.33
C GLU A 23 -2.66 -0.51 -10.31
N GLN A 24 -2.65 0.55 -11.13
CA GLN A 24 -1.54 0.84 -12.03
C GLN A 24 -0.25 1.17 -11.28
N LEU A 25 -0.31 1.93 -10.19
CA LEU A 25 0.84 2.21 -9.33
C LEU A 25 1.39 0.93 -8.67
N ALA A 26 0.50 0.00 -8.30
CA ALA A 26 0.88 -1.26 -7.67
C ALA A 26 1.43 -2.29 -8.68
N ALA A 27 0.97 -2.28 -9.93
CA ALA A 27 1.26 -3.30 -10.92
C ALA A 27 2.76 -3.66 -11.07
N PRO A 28 3.71 -2.70 -11.13
CA PRO A 28 5.14 -3.03 -11.19
C PRO A 28 5.63 -3.82 -9.97
N THR A 29 5.09 -3.51 -8.78
CA THR A 29 5.41 -4.22 -7.54
C THR A 29 4.80 -5.61 -7.55
N LEU A 30 3.52 -5.76 -7.92
CA LEU A 30 2.84 -7.05 -7.99
C LEU A 30 3.50 -8.01 -8.99
N ALA A 31 4.08 -7.47 -10.07
CA ALA A 31 4.80 -8.27 -11.06
C ALA A 31 6.22 -8.69 -10.60
N SER A 32 6.83 -7.95 -9.67
CA SER A 32 8.25 -8.11 -9.33
C SER A 32 8.50 -8.64 -7.92
N VAL A 33 7.53 -8.47 -7.01
CA VAL A 33 7.63 -8.86 -5.60
C VAL A 33 6.66 -10.00 -5.34
N ASN A 34 7.23 -11.19 -5.10
CA ASN A 34 6.44 -12.35 -4.71
C ASN A 34 5.67 -12.06 -3.41
N ASN A 35 4.43 -12.55 -3.33
CA ASN A 35 3.53 -12.32 -2.20
C ASN A 35 3.28 -10.83 -1.90
N ALA A 36 3.19 -9.98 -2.94
CA ALA A 36 2.66 -8.63 -2.79
C ALA A 36 1.19 -8.59 -3.20
N GLN A 37 0.37 -7.80 -2.48
CA GLN A 37 -1.04 -7.59 -2.78
C GLN A 37 -1.45 -6.17 -2.43
N VAL A 38 -2.43 -5.61 -3.15
CA VAL A 38 -3.07 -4.34 -2.79
C VAL A 38 -4.14 -4.60 -1.75
N ALA A 39 -4.28 -3.71 -0.78
CA ALA A 39 -5.44 -3.66 0.10
C ALA A 39 -5.95 -2.22 0.23
N TYR A 40 -7.24 -2.09 0.48
CA TYR A 40 -7.89 -0.80 0.68
C TYR A 40 -8.35 -0.63 2.13
N MET A 41 -8.24 0.60 2.64
CA MET A 41 -8.70 0.95 3.99
C MET A 41 -10.23 0.93 4.08
N GLU A 42 -10.90 1.44 3.06
CA GLU A 42 -12.36 1.53 3.00
C GLU A 42 -12.85 1.61 1.55
N LEU A 43 -14.17 1.45 1.34
CA LEU A 43 -14.89 1.74 0.09
C LEU A 43 -14.50 0.92 -1.16
N ALA A 44 -13.45 0.10 -1.08
CA ALA A 44 -12.95 -0.75 -2.14
C ALA A 44 -12.45 -2.08 -1.56
N GLU A 45 -12.37 -3.10 -2.42
CA GLU A 45 -11.92 -4.44 -2.07
C GLU A 45 -10.66 -4.80 -2.90
N PRO A 46 -9.77 -5.65 -2.38
CA PRO A 46 -9.87 -6.35 -1.09
C PRO A 46 -9.53 -5.45 0.11
N SER A 47 -10.25 -5.63 1.21
CA SER A 47 -9.91 -5.00 2.50
C SER A 47 -8.62 -5.56 3.10
N MET A 48 -8.00 -4.83 4.03
CA MET A 48 -6.82 -5.32 4.76
C MET A 48 -7.09 -6.63 5.53
N ASP A 49 -8.28 -6.76 6.12
CA ASP A 49 -8.72 -7.99 6.78
C ASP A 49 -8.76 -9.17 5.81
N THR A 50 -9.35 -8.96 4.62
CA THR A 50 -9.44 -9.97 3.57
C THR A 50 -8.05 -10.49 3.17
N VAL A 51 -7.11 -9.57 2.88
CA VAL A 51 -5.74 -9.94 2.45
C VAL A 51 -4.97 -10.68 3.54
N ILE A 52 -5.12 -10.27 4.81
CA ILE A 52 -4.45 -10.92 5.93
C ILE A 52 -5.04 -12.31 6.19
N LYS A 53 -6.36 -12.42 6.22
CA LYS A 53 -7.07 -13.70 6.41
C LYS A 53 -6.67 -14.72 5.35
N GLU A 54 -6.64 -14.32 4.08
CA GLU A 54 -6.18 -15.17 2.96
C GLU A 54 -4.73 -15.60 3.19
N GLY A 55 -3.85 -14.67 3.55
CA GLY A 55 -2.44 -14.97 3.80
C GLY A 55 -2.24 -15.95 4.96
N VAL A 56 -2.98 -15.79 6.06
CA VAL A 56 -2.94 -16.71 7.19
C VAL A 56 -3.43 -18.10 6.82
N ALA A 57 -4.50 -18.20 6.01
CA ALA A 57 -4.97 -19.48 5.48
C ALA A 57 -3.92 -20.19 4.60
N GLU A 58 -3.06 -19.43 3.92
CA GLU A 58 -1.92 -19.94 3.15
C GLU A 58 -0.66 -20.21 4.01
N GLY A 59 -0.74 -20.02 5.33
CA GLY A 59 0.36 -20.23 6.26
C GLY A 59 1.39 -19.10 6.28
N THR A 60 0.98 -17.87 5.97
CA THR A 60 1.73 -16.63 6.21
C THR A 60 1.47 -16.14 7.62
N THR A 61 2.52 -15.88 8.39
CA THR A 61 2.41 -15.36 9.77
C THR A 61 2.97 -13.94 9.92
N GLU A 62 3.66 -13.44 8.89
CA GLU A 62 4.31 -12.13 8.88
C GLU A 62 3.85 -11.31 7.69
N PHE A 63 3.42 -10.08 7.96
CA PHE A 63 2.96 -9.13 6.96
C PHE A 63 3.69 -7.81 7.12
N ARG A 64 3.90 -7.11 6.00
CA ARG A 64 4.42 -5.74 6.00
C ARG A 64 3.52 -4.85 5.16
N ILE A 65 2.96 -3.83 5.80
CA ILE A 65 2.12 -2.83 5.17
C ILE A 65 2.99 -1.67 4.71
N VAL A 66 2.89 -1.33 3.43
CA VAL A 66 3.51 -0.16 2.79
C VAL A 66 2.41 0.81 2.39
N PRO A 67 2.24 1.93 3.10
CA PRO A 67 1.18 2.89 2.80
C PRO A 67 1.47 3.69 1.53
N LEU A 68 0.58 3.61 0.53
CA LEU A 68 0.64 4.35 -0.73
C LEU A 68 0.15 5.81 -0.57
N PHE A 69 0.77 6.55 0.34
CA PHE A 69 0.42 7.93 0.67
C PHE A 69 1.60 8.87 0.46
N LEU A 70 1.34 10.05 -0.10
CA LEU A 70 2.36 11.12 -0.26
C LEU A 70 2.69 11.81 1.06
N ALA A 71 1.76 11.81 2.01
CA ALA A 71 1.97 12.34 3.35
C ALA A 71 1.04 11.61 4.33
N ALA A 72 1.51 11.40 5.55
CA ALA A 72 0.64 10.88 6.60
C ALA A 72 -0.24 12.00 7.17
N GLY A 73 -1.55 11.90 6.96
CA GLY A 73 -2.55 12.67 7.73
C GLY A 73 -2.67 12.16 9.17
N ARG A 74 -3.40 12.89 10.03
CA ARG A 74 -3.72 12.42 11.40
C ARG A 74 -4.42 11.05 11.39
N HIS A 75 -5.27 10.81 10.39
CA HIS A 75 -5.97 9.56 10.18
C HIS A 75 -5.00 8.39 9.99
N LEU A 76 -4.05 8.49 9.05
CA LEU A 76 -3.06 7.44 8.82
C LEU A 76 -2.25 7.09 10.08
N ARG A 77 -1.84 8.10 10.86
CA ARG A 77 -0.99 7.91 12.05
C ARG A 77 -1.70 7.30 13.26
N LYS A 78 -3.04 7.28 13.29
CA LYS A 78 -3.81 6.76 14.42
C LYS A 78 -4.68 5.58 14.04
N ASP A 79 -5.36 5.69 12.91
CA ASP A 79 -6.38 4.73 12.49
C ASP A 79 -5.71 3.45 11.99
N VAL A 80 -4.64 3.57 11.17
CA VAL A 80 -3.93 2.38 10.65
C VAL A 80 -3.25 1.58 11.76
N PRO A 81 -2.50 2.18 12.72
CA PRO A 81 -1.96 1.42 13.85
C PRO A 81 -3.03 0.70 14.69
N ALA A 82 -4.17 1.34 14.95
CA ALA A 82 -5.26 0.72 15.68
C ALA A 82 -5.89 -0.45 14.93
N MET A 83 -6.08 -0.32 13.61
CA MET A 83 -6.53 -1.42 12.74
C MET A 83 -5.54 -2.59 12.76
N ILE A 84 -4.24 -2.30 12.71
CA ILE A 84 -3.19 -3.32 12.77
C ILE A 84 -3.25 -4.11 14.08
N GLU A 85 -3.32 -3.43 15.22
CA GLU A 85 -3.41 -4.10 16.53
C GLU A 85 -4.61 -5.05 16.63
N GLU A 86 -5.74 -4.69 16.04
CA GLU A 86 -6.92 -5.55 16.01
C GLU A 86 -6.71 -6.77 15.10
N LEU A 87 -6.16 -6.55 13.91
CA LEU A 87 -5.91 -7.62 12.94
C LEU A 87 -4.86 -8.63 13.43
N GLU A 88 -3.82 -8.17 14.14
CA GLU A 88 -2.84 -9.05 14.78
C GLU A 88 -3.51 -9.97 15.80
N LYS A 89 -4.44 -9.45 16.62
CA LYS A 89 -5.19 -10.23 17.61
C LYS A 89 -6.15 -11.23 16.96
N VAL A 90 -6.89 -10.79 15.94
CA VAL A 90 -7.91 -11.61 15.26
C VAL A 90 -7.26 -12.78 14.51
N HIS A 91 -6.15 -12.52 13.82
CA HIS A 91 -5.54 -13.50 12.91
C HIS A 91 -4.31 -14.21 13.48
N GLY A 92 -3.82 -13.80 14.66
CA GLY A 92 -2.60 -14.37 15.25
C GLY A 92 -1.36 -14.14 14.39
N ALA A 93 -1.32 -13.02 13.67
CA ALA A 93 -0.25 -12.65 12.75
C ALA A 93 0.60 -11.50 13.31
N THR A 94 1.83 -11.36 12.80
CA THR A 94 2.68 -10.19 13.05
C THR A 94 2.62 -9.26 11.85
N ILE A 95 2.28 -8.00 12.08
CA ILE A 95 2.03 -7.02 11.03
C ILE A 95 2.89 -5.78 11.30
N GLN A 96 3.80 -5.47 10.39
CA GLN A 96 4.66 -4.29 10.50
C GLN A 96 4.20 -3.18 9.56
N LEU A 97 3.98 -1.99 10.12
CA LEU A 97 3.71 -0.78 9.35
C LEU A 97 5.01 -0.09 8.94
N ALA A 98 5.26 0.04 7.64
CA ALA A 98 6.33 0.85 7.11
C ALA A 98 5.94 2.35 7.07
N PRO A 99 6.92 3.27 7.00
CA PRO A 99 6.64 4.66 6.66
C PRO A 99 5.90 4.77 5.32
N PRO A 100 5.03 5.79 5.13
CA PRO A 100 4.38 6.02 3.85
C PRO A 100 5.41 6.30 2.75
N ILE A 101 5.10 5.93 1.50
CA ILE A 101 6.02 6.09 0.37
C ILE A 101 6.46 7.54 0.16
N GLY A 102 5.64 8.51 0.56
CA GLY A 102 5.94 9.94 0.51
C GLY A 102 7.12 10.40 1.36
N GLU A 103 7.48 9.63 2.39
CA GLU A 103 8.66 9.89 3.20
C GLU A 103 9.94 9.33 2.56
N ASN A 104 9.83 8.54 1.49
CA ASN A 104 10.98 7.98 0.80
C ASN A 104 11.58 8.98 -0.20
N PRO A 105 12.89 9.29 -0.12
CA PRO A 105 13.55 10.21 -1.06
C PRO A 105 13.44 9.82 -2.53
N LEU A 106 13.24 8.54 -2.84
CA LEU A 106 13.03 8.07 -4.22
C LEU A 106 11.75 8.66 -4.84
N LEU A 107 10.72 8.91 -4.04
CA LEU A 107 9.50 9.51 -4.57
C LEU A 107 9.73 10.98 -4.96
N GLY A 108 10.56 11.71 -4.19
CA GLY A 108 10.98 13.06 -4.57
C GLY A 108 11.76 13.08 -5.89
N GLN A 109 12.60 12.07 -6.14
CA GLN A 109 13.31 11.92 -7.43
C GLN A 109 12.34 11.61 -8.56
N ALA A 110 11.40 10.68 -8.36
CA ALA A 110 10.39 10.36 -9.36
C ALA A 110 9.51 11.58 -9.71
N ILE A 111 9.13 12.39 -8.72
CA ILE A 111 8.38 13.64 -8.95
C ILE A 111 9.20 14.61 -9.80
N ARG A 112 10.49 14.80 -9.49
CA ARG A 112 11.38 15.63 -10.32
C ARG A 112 11.42 15.13 -11.76
N ASP A 113 11.57 13.83 -11.96
CA ASP A 113 11.70 13.24 -13.30
C ASP A 113 10.40 13.41 -14.10
N VAL A 114 9.22 13.24 -13.46
CA VAL A 114 7.92 13.56 -14.08
C VAL A 114 7.82 15.04 -14.45
N VAL A 115 8.28 15.96 -13.59
CA VAL A 115 8.28 17.40 -13.89
C VAL A 115 9.16 17.71 -15.11
N MET A 116 10.32 17.07 -15.24
CA MET A 116 11.21 17.27 -16.39
C MET A 116 10.53 16.85 -17.71
N LEU A 117 9.81 15.71 -17.72
CA LEU A 117 9.05 15.28 -18.90
C LEU A 117 8.02 16.33 -19.33
N GLN A 118 7.34 16.99 -18.38
CA GLN A 118 6.36 18.03 -18.68
C GLN A 118 6.99 19.31 -19.25
N LEU A 119 8.22 19.63 -18.86
CA LEU A 119 8.96 20.77 -19.41
C LEU A 119 9.42 20.52 -20.86
N GLU A 120 9.76 19.27 -21.19
CA GLU A 120 10.13 18.88 -22.55
C GLU A 120 8.93 18.86 -23.52
N GLU A 121 7.72 18.63 -23.00
CA GLU A 121 6.46 18.60 -23.78
C GLU A 121 5.89 19.98 -24.10
N THR A 122 6.44 21.07 -23.56
CA THR A 122 6.02 22.43 -23.89
C THR A 122 6.75 22.92 -25.16
N PRO A 123 6.09 23.05 -26.34
CA PRO A 123 6.74 23.65 -27.49
C PRO A 123 6.99 25.14 -27.21
N ALA A 124 8.17 25.62 -27.60
CA ALA A 124 8.47 27.05 -27.67
C ALA A 124 7.49 27.82 -28.58
#